data_AF-A0A7W1M4U8-F1
#
_entry.id   AF-A0A7W1M4U8-F1
#
_cell.length_a   1.000
_cell.length_b   1.000
_cell.length_c   1.000
_cell.angle_alpha   90.00
_cell.angle_beta   90.00
_cell.angle_gamma   90.00
#
_symmetry.space_group_name_H-M   'P 1'
#
loop_
_entity.id
_entity.type
_entity.pdbx_description
1 polymer ?
#
loop_
_entity_poly.entity_id
_entity_poly.type
_entity_poly.pdbx_seq_one_letter_code
_entity_poly.pdbx_strand_id
1 'polypeptide(L)' 'MLGALPRDGGEMEMTELAARLQSSPSTTHRYLQTWLVVGIVVQNPGSRRYRRAVAPREPAHD' A
#
# COMPACT_ATOMS: atom_id res chain seq x y z
N MET A 1 3.29 7.18 6.68
CA MET A 1 3.15 5.74 6.38
C MET A 1 2.80 5.47 4.92
N LEU A 2 1.68 5.94 4.35
CA LEU A 2 1.35 5.71 2.93
C LEU A 2 2.42 6.28 1.97
N GLY A 3 3.00 7.43 2.34
CA GLY A 3 4.11 8.08 1.63
C GLY A 3 5.35 7.20 1.42
N ALA A 4 5.57 6.17 2.25
CA ALA A 4 6.73 5.29 2.16
C ALA A 4 6.57 4.15 1.14
N LEU A 5 5.34 3.89 0.67
CA LEU A 5 5.13 3.00 -0.48
C LEU A 5 5.57 3.69 -1.77
N PRO A 6 6.16 2.96 -2.73
CA PRO A 6 6.52 3.51 -4.04
C PRO A 6 5.32 4.16 -4.74
N ARG A 7 5.56 5.23 -5.50
CA ARG A 7 4.51 5.98 -6.24
C ARG A 7 4.31 5.45 -7.66
N ASP A 8 5.35 4.82 -8.18
CA ASP A 8 5.52 4.20 -9.51
C ASP A 8 4.88 2.80 -9.61
N GLY A 9 4.05 2.42 -8.63
CA GLY A 9 3.37 1.13 -8.61
C GLY A 9 4.21 -0.04 -8.09
N GLY A 10 5.46 0.21 -7.68
CA GLY A 10 6.31 -0.77 -7.03
C GLY A 10 5.67 -1.38 -5.78
N GLU A 11 5.86 -2.69 -5.62
CA GLU A 11 5.33 -3.46 -4.49
C GLU A 11 6.34 -3.57 -3.34
N MET A 12 5.85 -3.60 -2.11
CA MET A 12 6.68 -3.67 -0.90
C MET A 12 6.12 -4.65 0.12
N GLU A 13 6.99 -5.34 0.85
CA GLU A 13 6.56 -6.15 1.99
C GLU A 13 6.19 -5.29 3.20
N MET A 14 5.28 -5.79 4.03
CA MET A 14 4.90 -5.11 5.28
C MET A 14 6.11 -4.90 6.21
N THR A 15 7.00 -5.88 6.32
CA THR A 15 8.19 -5.84 7.18
C THR A 15 9.18 -4.77 6.73
N GLU A 16 9.40 -4.66 5.42
CA GLU A 16 10.22 -3.59 4.82
C GLU A 16 9.59 -2.22 5.09
N LEU A 17 8.27 -2.09 4.91
CA LEU A 17 7.55 -0.85 5.18
C LEU A 17 7.66 -0.44 6.66
N ALA A 18 7.49 -1.40 7.57
CA ALA A 18 7.62 -1.18 9.01
C ALA A 18 9.03 -0.68 9.38
N ALA A 19 10.07 -1.30 8.82
CA ALA A 19 11.46 -0.93 9.02
C ALA A 19 11.76 0.49 8.51
N ARG A 20 11.33 0.83 7.28
CA ARG A 20 11.51 2.18 6.71
C ARG A 20 10.86 3.27 7.55
N LEU A 21 9.71 2.96 8.14
CA LEU A 21 8.96 3.91 8.96
C LEU A 21 9.37 3.91 10.43
N GLN A 22 10.31 3.04 10.83
CA GLN A 22 10.69 2.80 12.22
C GLN A 22 9.45 2.56 13.12
N SER A 23 8.47 1.82 12.58
CA SER A 23 7.19 1.57 13.22
C SER A 23 7.05 0.08 13.54
N SER A 24 6.25 -0.26 14.56
CA SER A 24 6.06 -1.66 14.91
C SER A 24 5.34 -2.44 13.79
N PRO A 25 5.63 -3.74 13.61
CA PRO A 25 4.92 -4.58 12.66
C PRO A 25 3.41 -4.57 12.88
N SER A 26 2.94 -4.59 14.13
CA SER A 26 1.51 -4.58 14.46
C SER A 26 0.83 -3.26 14.08
N THR A 27 1.47 -2.12 14.31
CA THR A 27 0.95 -0.82 13.87
C THR A 27 0.91 -0.77 12.35
N THR A 28 1.95 -1.28 11.68
CA THR A 28 2.02 -1.32 10.22
C THR A 28 0.92 -2.17 9.61
N HIS A 29 0.74 -3.37 10.14
CA HIS A 29 -0.30 -4.29 9.72
C HIS A 29 -1.68 -3.66 9.85
N ARG A 30 -1.97 -3.02 10.98
CA ARG A 30 -3.27 -2.38 11.25
C ARG A 30 -3.60 -1.31 10.21
N TYR A 31 -2.66 -0.42 9.89
CA TYR A 31 -2.88 0.60 8.87
C TYR A 31 -2.99 0.02 7.46
N LEU A 32 -2.17 -0.98 7.11
CA LEU A 32 -2.26 -1.65 5.81
C LEU A 32 -3.61 -2.33 5.60
N GLN A 33 -4.13 -3.02 6.62
CA GLN A 33 -5.47 -3.62 6.56
C GLN A 33 -6.56 -2.57 6.37
N THR A 34 -6.53 -1.46 7.13
CA THR A 34 -7.46 -0.36 6.94
C THR A 34 -7.43 0.17 5.50
N TRP A 35 -6.25 0.40 4.94
CA TRP A 35 -6.10 0.91 3.57
C TRP A 35 -6.47 -0.09 2.48
N LEU A 36 -6.26 -1.37 2.73
CA LEU A 36 -6.70 -2.42 1.82
C LEU A 36 -8.23 -2.43 1.73
N VAL A 37 -8.91 -2.34 2.88
CA VAL A 37 -10.38 -2.30 2.96
C VAL A 37 -10.95 -1.09 2.22
N VAL A 38 -10.34 0.10 2.36
CA VAL A 38 -10.81 1.32 1.68
C VAL A 38 -10.23 1.52 0.28
N GLY A 39 -9.49 0.54 -0.26
CA GLY A 39 -8.96 0.58 -1.63
C GLY A 39 -7.84 1.59 -1.88
N ILE A 40 -7.15 2.07 -0.84
CA ILE A 40 -5.98 2.96 -0.97
C ILE A 40 -4.73 2.17 -1.38
N VAL A 41 -4.62 0.92 -0.94
CA VAL A 41 -3.58 -0.02 -1.36
C VAL A 41 -4.22 -1.30 -1.87
N VAL A 42 -3.49 -2.05 -2.67
CA VAL A 42 -3.85 -3.42 -3.06
C VAL A 42 -2.75 -4.37 -2.63
N GLN A 43 -3.15 -5.58 -2.24
CA GLN A 43 -2.23 -6.66 -1.93
C GLN A 43 -2.16 -7.64 -3.11
N ASN A 44 -0.95 -8.02 -3.49
CA ASN A 44 -0.74 -9.10 -4.44
C ASN A 44 -0.99 -10.45 -3.76
N PRO A 45 -1.96 -11.26 -4.23
CA PRO A 45 -2.33 -12.51 -3.56
C PRO A 45 -1.23 -13.58 -3.64
N GLY A 46 -0.32 -13.51 -4.63
CA GLY A 46 0.77 -14.47 -4.79
C GLY A 46 2.01 -14.15 -3.95
N SER A 47 2.27 -12.88 -3.65
CA SER A 47 3.48 -12.43 -2.95
C SER A 47 3.22 -11.78 -1.59
N ARG A 48 1.95 -11.50 -1.25
CA ARG A 48 1.53 -10.70 -0.08
C ARG A 48 2.12 -9.30 -0.01
N ARG A 49 2.76 -8.82 -1.08
CA ARG A 49 3.31 -7.45 -1.18
C ARG A 49 2.20 -6.45 -1.46
N TYR A 50 2.42 -5.21 -1.02
CA TYR A 50 1.46 -4.11 -1.12
C TYR A 50 1.97 -3.05 -2.08
N ARG A 51 1.07 -2.49 -2.88
CA ARG A 51 1.32 -1.29 -3.69
C ARG A 51 0.17 -0.30 -3.52
N ARG A 52 0.42 0.98 -3.85
CA ARG A 52 -0.64 1.98 -3.90
C ARG A 52 -1.65 1.57 -4.97
N ALA A 53 -2.94 1.72 -4.67
CA ALA A 53 -3.95 1.69 -5.71
C ALA A 53 -3.71 2.87 -6.64
N VAL A 54 -3.67 2.61 -7.95
CA VAL A 54 -3.71 3.70 -8.93
C VAL A 54 -5.14 4.22 -8.84
N ALA A 55 -5.32 5.50 -8.53
CA ALA A 55 -6.64 6.11 -8.62
C ALA A 55 -7.20 5.77 -10.02
N PRO A 56 -8.46 5.30 -10.15
CA PRO A 56 -9.04 5.14 -11.47
C PRO A 56 -8.84 6.46 -12.20
N ARG A 57 -8.16 6.43 -13.35
CA ARG A 57 -8.06 7.60 -14.22
C ARG A 57 -9.51 8.00 -14.48
N GLU A 58 -9.92 9.18 -14.01
CA GLU A 58 -11.25 9.69 -14.34
C GLU A 58 -11.41 9.55 -15.86
N PRO A 59 -12.51 8.94 -16.35
CA PRO A 59 -12.70 8.86 -17.79
C PRO A 59 -12.63 10.29 -18.31
N ALA A 60 -11.76 10.51 -19.31
CA ALA A 60 -11.73 11.78 -20.01
C ALA A 60 -13.14 12.01 -20.55
N HIS A 61 -13.87 12.97 -19.98
CA HIS A 61 -15.06 13.50 -20.62
C HIS A 61 -14.57 14.21 -21.88
N ASP A 62 -14.81 13.58 -23.02
CA ASP A 62 -14.83 14.21 -24.34
C ASP A 62 -16.07 15.12 -24.44
#